data_AF-A0A022Q6J4-F1
#
_entry.id   AF-A0A022Q6J4-F1
#
_cell.length_a   1.000
_cell.length_b   1.000
_cell.length_c   1.000
_cell.angle_alpha   90.00
_cell.angle_beta   90.00
_cell.angle_gamma   90.00
#
_symmetry.space_group_name_H-M   'P 1'
#
loop_
_entity.id
_entity.type
_entity.pdbx_description
1 polymer ?
#
loop_
_entity_poly.entity_id
_entity_poly.type
_entity_poly.pdbx_seq_one_letter_code
_entity_poly.pdbx_strand_id
1 'polypeptide(L)'
;MADGGKSPTPSAAADAQLFGLLSNLLQQVESLTNQEEVELRAKIETLGMEVRKLPSKSAQHMNEMEIAKELDKLSAKLDDVDELISSTMAEDPQVRTLLSNTADVWIPVVTATSDERRNFTSVVGDESLAGSGKGPE
;
A
#
# COMPACT_ATOMS: atom_id res chain seq x y z
N MET A 1 -24.61 -2.30 -22.01
CA MET A 1 -23.40 -1.75 -21.38
C MET A 1 -22.57 -2.95 -20.96
N ALA A 2 -21.51 -3.25 -21.71
CA ALA A 2 -20.74 -4.47 -21.54
C ALA A 2 -19.55 -4.21 -20.60
N ASP A 3 -19.46 -5.05 -19.58
CA ASP A 3 -18.40 -5.15 -18.59
C ASP A 3 -17.05 -5.37 -19.27
N GLY A 4 -16.15 -4.41 -19.10
CA GLY A 4 -14.80 -4.44 -19.64
C GLY A 4 -13.89 -5.32 -18.80
N GLY A 5 -14.01 -6.65 -18.97
CA GLY A 5 -13.12 -7.64 -18.38
C GLY A 5 -11.67 -7.40 -18.82
N LYS A 6 -10.92 -6.66 -18.00
CA LYS A 6 -9.47 -6.49 -18.14
C LYS A 6 -8.82 -7.86 -17.92
N SER A 7 -8.33 -8.47 -18.99
CA SER A 7 -7.54 -9.70 -18.89
C SER A 7 -6.33 -9.48 -17.97
N PRO A 8 -5.99 -10.47 -17.13
CA PRO A 8 -4.81 -10.36 -16.27
C PRO A 8 -3.57 -10.20 -17.16
N THR A 9 -2.77 -9.19 -16.86
CA THR A 9 -1.45 -9.00 -17.49
C THR A 9 -0.59 -10.26 -17.28
N PRO A 10 0.30 -10.62 -18.23
CA PRO A 10 1.06 -11.87 -18.20
C PRO A 10 1.85 -12.11 -16.89
N SER A 11 2.30 -11.04 -16.22
CA SER A 11 2.94 -11.12 -14.89
C SER A 11 2.00 -11.69 -13.82
N ALA A 12 0.77 -11.18 -13.72
CA ALA A 12 -0.19 -11.60 -12.70
C ALA A 12 -0.59 -13.08 -12.85
N ALA A 13 -0.61 -13.58 -14.09
CA ALA A 13 -0.86 -14.99 -14.37
C ALA A 13 0.33 -15.87 -13.97
N ALA A 14 1.57 -15.40 -14.13
CA ALA A 14 2.78 -16.10 -13.69
C ALA A 14 2.87 -16.13 -12.15
N ASP A 15 2.55 -15.00 -11.50
CA ASP A 15 2.53 -14.89 -10.04
C ASP A 15 1.49 -15.85 -9.44
N ALA A 16 0.27 -15.88 -9.98
CA ALA A 16 -0.77 -16.81 -9.54
C ALA A 16 -0.36 -18.28 -9.69
N GLN A 17 0.36 -18.63 -10.77
CA GLN A 17 0.90 -19.97 -10.97
C GLN A 17 1.99 -20.32 -9.95
N LEU A 18 2.91 -19.39 -9.65
CA LEU A 18 3.96 -19.57 -8.65
C LEU A 18 3.37 -19.80 -7.25
N PHE A 19 2.43 -18.94 -6.81
CA PHE A 19 1.81 -19.08 -5.49
C PHE A 19 0.94 -20.35 -5.39
N GLY A 20 0.30 -20.75 -6.49
CA GLY A 20 -0.37 -22.05 -6.58
C GLY A 20 0.60 -23.23 -6.42
N LEU A 21 1.77 -23.18 -7.08
CA LEU A 21 2.80 -24.21 -6.95
C LEU A 21 3.34 -24.31 -5.52
N LEU A 22 3.69 -23.17 -4.91
CA LEU A 22 4.20 -23.12 -3.52
C LEU A 22 3.18 -23.69 -2.52
N SER A 23 1.90 -23.39 -2.70
CA SER A 23 0.83 -23.92 -1.85
C SER A 23 0.69 -25.44 -1.99
N ASN A 24 0.74 -25.95 -3.22
CA ASN A 24 0.69 -27.39 -3.49
C ASN A 24 1.91 -28.13 -2.94
N LEU A 25 3.10 -27.52 -3.03
CA LEU A 25 4.33 -28.11 -2.49
C LEU A 25 4.27 -28.18 -0.97
N LEU A 26 3.81 -27.11 -0.33
CA LEU A 26 3.65 -27.08 1.12
C LEU A 26 2.66 -28.15 1.59
N GLN A 27 1.51 -28.28 0.93
CA GLN A 27 0.52 -29.31 1.26
C GLN A 27 1.08 -30.74 1.09
N GLN A 28 1.94 -30.98 0.09
CA GLN A 28 2.64 -32.26 -0.05
C GLN A 28 3.61 -32.53 1.10
N VAL A 29 4.41 -31.53 1.49
CA VAL A 29 5.35 -31.67 2.62
C VAL A 29 4.61 -31.96 3.92
N GLU A 30 3.51 -31.26 4.18
CA GLU A 30 2.68 -31.48 5.38
C GLU A 30 2.06 -32.89 5.38
N SER A 31 1.66 -33.41 4.22
CA SER A 31 1.14 -34.78 4.10
C SER A 31 2.21 -35.85 4.33
N LEU A 32 3.45 -35.60 3.89
CA LEU A 32 4.57 -36.52 4.04
C LEU A 32 5.13 -36.52 5.47
N THR A 33 5.07 -35.37 6.14
CA THR A 33 5.61 -35.19 7.49
C THR A 33 4.57 -35.36 8.59
N ASN A 34 3.27 -35.34 8.26
CA ASN A 34 2.16 -35.22 9.21
C ASN A 34 2.31 -34.03 10.19
N GLN A 35 3.03 -32.99 9.76
CA GLN A 35 3.30 -31.79 10.53
C GLN A 35 2.71 -30.61 9.77
N GLU A 36 1.93 -29.77 10.44
CA GLU A 36 1.40 -28.54 9.85
C GLU A 36 2.46 -27.42 9.89
N GLU A 37 2.65 -26.73 8.78
CA GLU A 37 3.64 -25.66 8.61
C GLU A 37 2.96 -24.28 8.56
N VAL A 38 2.34 -23.91 9.68
CA VAL A 38 1.53 -22.68 9.82
C VAL A 38 2.34 -21.41 9.49
N GLU A 39 3.62 -21.36 9.88
CA GLU A 39 4.48 -20.21 9.58
C GLU A 39 4.77 -20.08 8.07
N LEU A 40 5.04 -21.19 7.38
CA LEU A 40 5.27 -21.16 5.94
C LEU A 40 4.00 -20.80 5.17
N ARG A 41 2.83 -21.25 5.61
CA ARG A 41 1.54 -20.81 5.05
C ARG A 41 1.38 -19.30 5.17
N ALA A 42 1.62 -18.75 6.37
CA ALA A 42 1.54 -17.31 6.61
C ALA A 42 2.54 -16.51 5.76
N LYS A 43 3.76 -17.03 5.55
CA LYS A 43 4.77 -16.41 4.67
C LYS A 43 4.35 -16.42 3.20
N ILE A 44 3.83 -17.55 2.70
CA ILE A 44 3.34 -17.66 1.31
C ILE A 44 2.17 -16.69 1.08
N GLU A 45 1.23 -16.63 2.01
CA GLU A 45 0.10 -15.69 1.93
C GLU A 45 0.56 -14.23 1.97
N THR A 46 1.45 -13.89 2.91
CA THR A 46 2.00 -12.53 3.03
C THR A 46 2.72 -12.11 1.76
N LEU A 47 3.57 -12.98 1.20
CA LEU A 47 4.26 -12.72 -0.07
C LEU A 47 3.27 -12.58 -1.23
N GLY A 48 2.26 -13.44 -1.32
CA GLY A 48 1.23 -13.36 -2.36
C GLY A 48 0.43 -12.07 -2.30
N MET A 49 0.12 -11.59 -1.09
CA MET A 49 -0.51 -10.29 -0.90
C MET A 49 0.42 -9.13 -1.29
N GLU A 50 1.70 -9.21 -0.94
CA GLU A 50 2.67 -8.15 -1.23
C GLU A 50 2.94 -8.02 -2.73
N VAL A 51 3.07 -9.13 -3.46
CA VAL A 51 3.24 -9.12 -4.92
C VAL A 51 2.03 -8.47 -5.62
N ARG A 52 0.81 -8.69 -5.11
CA ARG A 52 -0.40 -8.05 -5.68
C ARG A 52 -0.44 -6.53 -5.45
N LYS A 53 0.24 -6.01 -4.42
CA LYS A 53 0.28 -4.57 -4.14
C LYS A 53 1.20 -3.81 -5.09
N LEU A 54 2.05 -4.51 -5.85
CA LEU A 54 2.92 -3.88 -6.83
C LEU A 54 2.07 -3.28 -7.96
N PRO A 55 2.13 -1.96 -8.18
CA PRO A 55 1.41 -1.34 -9.28
C PRO A 55 1.86 -1.94 -10.61
N SER A 56 0.95 -2.22 -11.54
CA SER A 56 1.30 -2.83 -12.84
C SER A 56 2.28 -1.99 -13.68
N LYS A 57 2.39 -0.68 -13.41
CA LYS A 57 3.42 0.20 -14.01
C LYS A 57 4.82 -0.05 -13.46
N SER A 58 4.94 -0.50 -12.21
CA SER A 58 6.20 -0.92 -11.61
C SER A 58 6.70 -2.25 -12.17
N ALA A 59 5.86 -3.00 -12.91
CA ALA A 59 6.23 -4.23 -13.60
C ALA A 59 6.93 -3.98 -14.95
N GLN A 60 7.13 -2.72 -15.35
CA GLN A 60 7.95 -2.41 -16.50
C GLN A 60 9.42 -2.60 -16.09
N HIS A 61 10.08 -3.60 -16.67
CA HIS A 61 11.49 -3.85 -16.45
C HIS A 61 12.30 -2.66 -16.99
N MET A 62 12.68 -1.75 -16.10
CA MET A 62 13.55 -0.62 -16.40
C MET A 62 14.99 -1.02 -16.10
N ASN A 63 15.90 -0.69 -17.02
CA ASN A 63 17.33 -0.82 -16.71
C ASN A 63 17.77 0.32 -15.76
N GLU A 64 18.93 0.16 -15.11
CA GLU A 64 19.45 1.12 -14.12
C GLU A 64 19.54 2.55 -14.67
N MET A 65 19.91 2.72 -15.94
CA MET A 65 20.01 4.03 -16.59
C MET A 65 18.64 4.68 -16.79
N GLU A 66 17.62 3.90 -17.15
CA GLU A 66 16.23 4.37 -17.24
C GLU A 66 15.66 4.72 -15.87
N ILE A 67 15.99 3.95 -14.83
CA ILE A 67 15.61 4.25 -13.45
C ILE A 67 16.20 5.58 -13.02
N ALA A 68 17.51 5.79 -13.22
CA ALA A 68 18.17 7.06 -12.91
C ALA A 68 17.50 8.23 -13.62
N LYS A 69 17.16 8.08 -14.91
CA LYS A 69 16.49 9.13 -15.68
C LYS A 69 15.09 9.47 -15.17
N GLU A 70 14.28 8.47 -14.80
CA GLU A 70 12.97 8.75 -14.22
C GLU A 70 13.11 9.33 -12.79
N LEU A 71 14.13 8.95 -12.02
CA LEU A 71 14.44 9.58 -10.75
C LEU A 71 14.84 11.06 -10.92
N ASP A 72 15.70 11.39 -11.89
CA ASP A 72 16.08 12.78 -12.20
C ASP A 72 14.86 13.63 -12.57
N LYS A 73 13.98 13.07 -13.40
CA LYS A 73 12.73 13.73 -13.81
C LYS A 73 11.75 13.89 -12.66
N LEU A 74 11.67 12.92 -11.74
CA LEU A 74 10.86 13.04 -10.53
C LEU A 74 11.45 14.10 -9.59
N SER A 75 12.78 14.17 -9.46
CA SER A 75 13.46 15.22 -8.70
C SER A 75 13.11 16.60 -9.24
N ALA A 76 13.26 16.83 -10.55
CA ALA A 76 12.92 18.12 -11.16
C ALA A 76 11.46 18.50 -10.94
N LYS A 77 10.53 17.54 -11.00
CA LYS A 77 9.12 17.78 -10.70
C LYS A 77 8.87 18.15 -9.24
N LEU A 78 9.65 17.61 -8.31
CA LEU A 78 9.56 17.98 -6.90
C LEU A 78 10.07 19.41 -6.68
N ASP A 79 11.15 19.80 -7.37
CA ASP A 79 11.66 21.17 -7.34
C ASP A 79 10.62 22.17 -7.87
N ASP A 80 9.96 21.86 -9.00
CA ASP A 80 8.88 22.69 -9.56
C ASP A 80 7.70 22.85 -8.57
N VAL A 81 7.32 21.76 -7.89
CA VAL A 81 6.23 21.78 -6.91
C VAL A 81 6.63 22.58 -5.66
N ASP A 82 7.88 22.48 -5.21
CA ASP A 82 8.39 23.26 -4.07
C ASP A 82 8.39 24.77 -4.38
N GLU A 83 8.77 25.17 -5.60
CA GLU A 83 8.70 26.56 -6.04
C GLU A 83 7.25 27.07 -6.08
N LEU A 84 6.32 26.28 -6.61
CA LEU A 84 4.89 26.62 -6.65
C LEU A 84 4.30 26.74 -5.25
N ILE A 85 4.66 25.85 -4.33
CA ILE A 85 4.20 25.89 -2.95
C ILE A 85 4.78 27.13 -2.25
N SER A 86 6.08 27.38 -2.39
CA SER A 86 6.76 28.51 -1.79
C SER A 86 6.19 29.86 -2.27
N SER A 87 5.96 30.00 -3.59
CA SER A 87 5.34 31.21 -4.15
C SER A 87 3.91 31.38 -3.65
N THR A 88 3.08 30.33 -3.69
CA THR A 88 1.69 30.40 -3.20
C THR A 88 1.62 30.71 -1.70
N MET A 89 2.52 30.16 -0.88
CA MET A 89 2.59 30.43 0.56
C MET A 89 3.07 31.85 0.88
N ALA A 90 3.88 32.45 0.01
CA ALA A 90 4.32 33.83 0.13
C ALA A 90 3.20 34.81 -0.27
N GLU A 91 2.39 34.45 -1.26
CA GLU A 91 1.26 35.27 -1.74
C GLU A 91 0.04 35.21 -0.81
N ASP A 92 -0.30 34.03 -0.25
CA ASP A 92 -1.46 33.84 0.61
C ASP A 92 -1.13 33.13 1.95
N PRO A 93 -1.12 33.88 3.08
CA PRO A 93 -0.92 33.31 4.42
C PRO A 93 -1.99 32.29 4.87
N GLN A 94 -3.21 32.35 4.32
CA GLN A 94 -4.26 31.37 4.61
C GLN A 94 -3.96 30.02 3.95
N VAL A 95 -3.46 30.03 2.72
CA VAL A 95 -3.01 28.81 2.02
C VAL A 95 -1.87 28.15 2.79
N ARG A 96 -0.91 28.95 3.29
CA ARG A 96 0.15 28.42 4.18
C ARG A 96 -0.41 27.70 5.40
N THR A 97 -1.36 28.31 6.08
CA THR A 97 -1.97 27.72 7.29
C THR A 97 -2.71 26.44 6.96
N LEU A 98 -3.47 26.42 5.85
CA LEU A 98 -4.19 25.25 5.37
C LEU A 98 -3.24 24.10 5.01
N LEU A 99 -2.17 24.39 4.25
CA LEU A 99 -1.17 23.38 3.86
C LEU A 99 -0.44 22.81 5.08
N SER A 100 -0.08 23.65 6.04
CA SER A 100 0.52 23.20 7.32
C SER A 100 -0.42 22.26 8.07
N ASN A 101 -1.67 22.67 8.28
CA ASN A 101 -2.66 21.84 8.98
C ASN A 101 -2.97 20.54 8.22
N THR A 102 -2.94 20.58 6.90
CA THR A 102 -3.14 19.40 6.05
C THR A 102 -1.93 18.47 6.13
N ALA A 103 -0.72 19.01 6.19
CA ALA A 103 0.51 18.23 6.36
C ALA A 103 0.50 17.49 7.71
N ASP A 104 0.02 18.10 8.80
CA ASP A 104 -0.09 17.44 10.11
C ASP A 104 -0.96 16.16 10.05
N VAL A 105 -1.97 16.13 9.18
CA VAL A 105 -2.86 14.97 9.00
C VAL A 105 -2.26 13.94 8.04
N TRP A 106 -1.69 14.38 6.92
CA TRP A 106 -1.29 13.47 5.83
C TRP A 106 0.16 13.00 5.88
N ILE A 107 1.09 13.77 6.46
CA ILE A 107 2.49 13.36 6.59
C ILE A 107 2.61 12.03 7.35
N PRO A 108 1.94 11.82 8.51
CA PRO A 108 1.99 10.52 9.20
C PRO A 108 1.47 9.36 8.36
N VAL A 109 0.48 9.59 7.50
CA VAL A 109 -0.16 8.54 6.67
C VAL A 109 0.72 8.17 5.48
N VAL A 110 1.33 9.16 4.83
CA VAL A 110 2.15 8.94 3.64
C VAL A 110 3.51 8.36 3.99
N THR A 111 4.13 8.80 5.10
CA THR A 111 5.44 8.32 5.56
C THR A 111 5.37 7.03 6.37
N ALA A 112 4.17 6.62 6.82
CA ALA A 112 3.99 5.36 7.54
C ALA A 112 4.51 4.17 6.74
N THR A 113 5.14 3.25 7.45
CA THR A 113 5.48 1.91 6.96
C THR A 113 4.23 1.07 6.74
N SER A 114 4.37 -0.08 6.06
CA SER A 114 3.25 -1.01 5.83
C SER A 114 2.61 -1.50 7.12
N ASP A 115 3.38 -1.69 8.20
CA ASP A 115 2.86 -2.14 9.49
C ASP A 115 2.14 -1.03 10.25
N GLU A 116 2.68 0.19 10.25
CA GLU A 116 2.00 1.37 10.81
C GLU A 116 0.67 1.64 10.10
N ARG A 117 0.62 1.44 8.77
CA ARG A 117 -0.62 1.59 8.00
C ARG A 117 -1.73 0.61 8.39
N ARG A 118 -1.39 -0.59 8.87
CA ARG A 118 -2.38 -1.56 9.37
C ARG A 118 -3.06 -1.09 10.66
N ASN A 119 -2.37 -0.27 11.46
CA ASN A 119 -2.93 0.31 12.69
C ASN A 119 -3.87 1.49 12.42
N PHE A 120 -3.80 2.15 11.27
CA PHE A 120 -4.80 3.18 10.91
C PHE A 120 -6.18 2.58 10.61
N THR A 121 -6.24 1.32 10.17
CA THR A 121 -7.51 0.65 9.85
C THR A 121 -8.22 0.01 11.04
N SER A 122 -7.53 -0.19 12.17
CA SER A 122 -8.12 -0.82 13.36
C SER A 122 -8.96 0.13 14.22
N VAL A 123 -8.74 1.45 14.12
CA VAL A 123 -9.45 2.46 14.94
C VAL A 123 -10.89 2.71 14.48
N VAL A 124 -11.25 2.42 13.22
CA VAL A 124 -12.60 2.69 12.69
C VAL A 124 -13.69 1.75 13.25
N GLY A 125 -13.32 0.72 14.03
CA GLY A 125 -14.24 -0.32 14.52
C GLY A 125 -14.74 -0.22 15.96
N ASP A 126 -14.20 0.66 16.82
CA ASP A 126 -14.40 0.55 18.28
C ASP A 126 -14.70 1.89 19.00
N GLU A 127 -15.45 2.80 18.36
CA GLU A 127 -15.94 4.02 19.02
C GLU A 127 -17.48 4.17 18.97
N SER A 128 -18.21 3.09 18.68
CA SER A 128 -19.66 3.09 18.74
C SER A 128 -20.16 1.85 19.48
N LEU A 129 -20.14 1.90 20.83
CA LEU A 129 -21.11 1.21 21.72
C LEU A 129 -20.86 1.35 23.24
N ALA A 130 -20.04 2.28 23.72
CA ALA A 130 -19.89 2.51 25.18
C ALA A 130 -20.68 3.72 25.71
N GLY A 131 -21.93 3.90 25.26
CA GLY A 131 -22.90 4.79 25.90
C GLY A 131 -23.70 4.04 26.96
N SER A 132 -23.06 3.66 28.08
CA SER A 132 -23.77 3.03 29.21
C SER A 132 -24.72 4.04 29.85
N GLY A 133 -26.01 3.70 29.85
CA GLY A 133 -27.07 4.51 30.41
C GLY A 133 -27.01 4.67 31.92
N LYS A 134 -27.47 5.83 32.39
CA LYS A 134 -27.98 6.00 33.74
C LYS A 134 -29.02 7.12 33.72
N GLY A 135 -30.30 6.76 33.78
CA GLY A 135 -31.40 7.72 34.00
C GLY A 135 -31.42 8.18 35.47
N PRO A 136 -31.91 9.39 35.76
CA PRO A 136 -32.08 9.84 37.14
C PRO A 136 -33.42 9.35 37.70
N GLU A 137 -33.37 8.92 38.96
CA GLU A 137 -34.53 8.86 39.87
C GLU A 137 -34.63 10.20 40.60
#